data_AF-A0A6N2LYP8-F1
#
_entry.id   AF-A0A6N2LYP8-F1
#
_cell.length_a   1.000
_cell.length_b   1.000
_cell.length_c   1.000
_cell.angle_alpha   90.00
_cell.angle_beta   90.00
_cell.angle_gamma   90.00
#
_symmetry.space_group_name_H-M   'P 1'
#
loop_
_entity.id
_entity.type
_entity.pdbx_description
1 polymer ?
#
loop_
_entity_poly.entity_id
_entity_poly.type
_entity_poly.pdbx_seq_one_letter_code
_entity_poly.pdbx_strand_id
1 'polypeptide(L)'
;MEDLRNVNLSKFVSEAVTSICDAKLRTSDIQVAVQICSLLHQRYKDFSPSLVQGLLKVFFPGKSGEDLDVDKNSKAMKKRSTLKLLLELYFVGVTEDSSIFINIIKDLTSTENLKDRDNTQTNLTLLASFARQGRVFLGLPLSGQETQEEESLLYIL
;
A
#
# COMPACT_ATOMS: atom_id res chain seq x y z
N MET A 1 -16.67 -0.65 14.04
CA MET A 1 -16.74 0.59 13.23
C MET A 1 -17.28 1.78 14.03
N GLU A 2 -18.26 1.57 14.92
CA GLU A 2 -18.84 2.65 15.75
C GLU A 2 -17.83 3.24 16.77
N ASP A 3 -16.90 2.45 17.28
CA ASP A 3 -15.87 2.93 18.21
C ASP A 3 -14.97 4.02 17.61
N LEU A 4 -14.66 3.93 16.31
CA LEU A 4 -13.83 4.92 15.60
C LEU A 4 -14.54 6.27 15.43
N ARG A 5 -15.88 6.31 15.53
CA ARG A 5 -16.66 7.55 15.43
C ARG A 5 -16.66 8.32 16.75
N ASN A 6 -16.57 7.65 17.89
CA ASN A 6 -16.71 8.27 19.21
C ASN A 6 -15.40 8.72 19.87
N VAL A 7 -14.23 8.39 19.30
CA VAL A 7 -12.92 8.78 19.87
C VAL A 7 -12.34 10.03 19.17
N ASN A 8 -11.92 11.03 19.95
CA ASN A 8 -11.20 12.19 19.44
C ASN A 8 -9.72 11.81 19.20
N LEU A 9 -9.41 11.34 17.99
CA LEU A 9 -8.08 10.88 17.58
C LEU A 9 -7.18 12.03 17.09
N SER A 10 -7.54 13.31 17.27
CA SER A 10 -6.66 14.41 16.85
C SER A 10 -5.27 14.36 17.50
N LYS A 11 -5.16 13.82 18.74
CA LYS A 11 -3.88 13.52 19.40
C LYS A 11 -3.27 12.16 19.03
N PHE A 12 -4.01 11.33 18.31
CA PHE A 12 -3.70 9.93 18.01
C PHE A 12 -3.52 9.65 16.52
N VAL A 13 -3.62 10.65 15.63
CA VAL A 13 -3.39 10.49 14.18
C VAL A 13 -2.02 9.87 13.93
N SER A 14 -0.99 10.39 14.62
CA SER A 14 0.37 9.86 14.54
C SER A 14 0.47 8.41 15.02
N GLU A 15 -0.21 8.05 16.11
CA GLU A 15 -0.22 6.66 16.62
C GLU A 15 -0.96 5.71 15.67
N ALA A 16 -2.08 6.15 15.10
CA ALA A 16 -2.83 5.39 14.11
C ALA A 16 -1.99 5.17 12.85
N VAL A 17 -1.33 6.20 12.35
CA VAL A 17 -0.40 6.11 11.21
C VAL A 17 0.71 5.11 11.52
N THR A 18 1.39 5.24 12.67
CA THR A 18 2.44 4.29 13.08
C THR A 18 1.91 2.87 13.15
N SER A 19 0.75 2.66 13.79
CA SER A 19 0.13 1.33 13.92
C SER A 19 -0.19 0.70 12.56
N ILE A 20 -0.73 1.48 11.62
CA ILE A 20 -1.02 1.02 10.26
C ILE A 20 0.29 0.72 9.50
N CYS A 21 1.30 1.58 9.63
CA CYS A 21 2.60 1.41 8.98
C CYS A 21 3.34 0.16 9.49
N ASP A 22 3.20 -0.19 10.76
CA ASP A 22 3.90 -1.33 11.38
C ASP A 22 3.12 -2.64 11.25
N ALA A 23 1.80 -2.58 11.06
CA ALA A 23 0.94 -3.76 10.96
C ALA A 23 1.41 -4.77 9.91
N LYS A 24 1.49 -6.05 10.30
CA LYS A 24 1.77 -7.17 9.39
C LYS A 24 0.49 -7.61 8.67
N LEU A 25 0.07 -6.83 7.68
CA LEU A 25 -1.17 -7.05 6.94
C LEU A 25 -1.06 -8.26 5.99
N ARG A 26 -2.03 -9.17 6.08
CA ARG A 26 -2.27 -10.19 5.06
C ARG A 26 -3.13 -9.60 3.94
N THR A 27 -3.21 -10.31 2.81
CA THR A 27 -4.08 -9.90 1.70
C THR A 27 -5.55 -9.78 2.10
N SER A 28 -6.02 -10.64 3.01
CA SER A 28 -7.37 -10.59 3.58
C SER A 28 -7.65 -9.31 4.38
N ASP A 29 -6.61 -8.69 4.93
CA ASP A 29 -6.73 -7.58 5.88
C ASP A 29 -6.75 -6.23 5.15
N ILE A 30 -6.40 -6.21 3.87
CA ILE A 30 -6.25 -4.99 3.07
C ILE A 30 -7.57 -4.21 3.01
N GLN A 31 -8.69 -4.87 2.72
CA GLN A 31 -9.98 -4.18 2.61
C GLN A 31 -10.41 -3.53 3.94
N VAL A 32 -10.18 -4.20 5.06
CA VAL A 32 -10.44 -3.64 6.39
C VAL A 32 -9.52 -2.45 6.68
N ALA A 33 -8.23 -2.55 6.32
CA ALA A 33 -7.28 -1.44 6.46
C ALA A 33 -7.69 -0.23 5.61
N VAL A 34 -8.18 -0.44 4.38
CA VAL A 34 -8.69 0.62 3.50
C VAL A 34 -9.87 1.33 4.15
N GLN A 35 -10.86 0.59 4.68
CA GLN A 35 -12.00 1.18 5.38
C GLN A 35 -11.58 2.05 6.56
N ILE A 36 -10.62 1.58 7.37
CA ILE A 36 -10.07 2.35 8.49
C ILE A 36 -9.38 3.62 7.98
N CYS A 37 -8.55 3.50 6.94
CA CYS A 37 -7.86 4.64 6.35
C CYS A 37 -8.84 5.67 5.77
N SER A 38 -9.90 5.23 5.08
CA SER A 38 -10.93 6.12 4.54
C SER A 38 -11.66 6.90 5.64
N LEU A 39 -12.02 6.24 6.75
CA LEU A 39 -12.65 6.90 7.90
C LEU A 39 -11.72 7.94 8.54
N LEU A 40 -10.44 7.61 8.69
CA LEU A 40 -9.45 8.53 9.25
C LEU A 40 -9.16 9.70 8.32
N HIS A 41 -9.07 9.46 7.01
CA HIS A 41 -8.90 10.49 5.98
C HIS A 41 -10.05 11.51 5.99
N GLN A 42 -11.30 11.05 6.02
CA GLN A 42 -12.48 11.93 6.05
C GLN A 42 -12.53 12.79 7.32
N ARG A 43 -11.94 12.33 8.42
CA ARG A 43 -11.99 12.99 9.73
C ARG A 43 -10.79 13.90 10.00
N TYR A 44 -9.61 13.58 9.48
CA TYR A 44 -8.36 14.25 9.80
C TYR A 44 -7.58 14.59 8.52
N LYS A 45 -7.53 15.87 8.18
CA LYS A 45 -6.89 16.38 6.94
C LYS A 45 -5.42 15.94 6.79
N ASP A 46 -4.69 15.87 7.90
CA ASP A 46 -3.26 15.56 7.89
C ASP A 46 -2.98 14.04 7.89
N PHE A 47 -4.01 13.19 7.97
CA PHE A 47 -3.84 11.74 8.01
C PHE A 47 -3.20 11.19 6.74
N SER A 48 -3.76 11.49 5.56
CA SER A 48 -3.26 10.92 4.30
C SER A 48 -1.81 11.27 4.01
N PRO A 49 -1.38 12.56 4.11
CA PRO A 49 0.03 12.90 3.93
C PRO A 49 0.96 12.13 4.87
N SER A 50 0.61 12.02 6.15
CA SER A 50 1.42 11.30 7.14
C SER A 50 1.45 9.78 6.88
N LEU A 51 0.30 9.18 6.53
CA LEU A 51 0.20 7.76 6.22
C LEU A 51 1.06 7.42 4.99
N VAL A 52 0.91 8.17 3.89
CA VAL A 52 1.67 7.93 2.66
C VAL A 52 3.17 8.06 2.93
N GLN A 53 3.61 9.09 3.66
CA GLN A 53 5.01 9.23 4.07
C GLN A 53 5.51 8.03 4.89
N GLY A 54 4.71 7.52 5.81
CA GLY A 54 5.05 6.33 6.60
C GLY A 54 5.17 5.06 5.76
N LEU A 55 4.20 4.80 4.89
CA LEU A 55 4.18 3.62 4.00
C LEU A 55 5.35 3.64 3.01
N LEU A 56 5.75 4.82 2.50
CA LEU A 56 6.86 4.96 1.57
C LEU A 56 8.22 4.55 2.16
N LYS A 57 8.39 4.60 3.49
CA LYS A 57 9.63 4.14 4.16
C LYS A 57 9.91 2.65 3.94
N VAL A 58 8.89 1.85 3.58
CA VAL A 58 9.04 0.44 3.24
C VAL A 58 9.82 0.25 1.92
N PHE A 59 9.74 1.21 1.01
CA PHE A 59 10.46 1.20 -0.27
C PHE A 59 11.74 2.01 -0.20
N PHE A 60 11.71 3.12 0.55
CA PHE A 60 12.81 4.07 0.68
C PHE A 60 13.24 4.18 2.15
N PRO A 61 13.76 3.10 2.76
CA PRO A 61 14.34 3.18 4.09
C PRO A 61 15.54 4.12 4.03
N GLY A 62 15.53 5.18 4.85
CA GLY A 62 16.63 6.13 4.89
C GLY A 62 17.95 5.49 5.34
N LYS A 63 19.00 6.31 5.54
CA LYS A 63 20.34 5.84 5.95
C LYS A 63 20.42 5.27 7.39
N SER A 64 19.31 5.13 8.10
CA SER A 64 19.28 4.59 9.47
C SER A 64 19.50 3.07 9.43
N GLY A 65 20.72 2.64 9.76
CA GLY A 65 21.21 1.26 9.72
C GLY A 65 20.63 0.30 10.76
N GLU A 66 19.38 0.46 11.18
CA GLU A 66 18.71 -0.43 12.15
C GLU A 66 18.15 -1.72 11.50
N ASP A 67 18.31 -1.88 10.20
CA ASP A 67 17.52 -2.83 9.41
C ASP A 67 18.30 -4.09 9.00
N LEU A 68 19.42 -4.37 9.68
CA LEU A 68 20.37 -5.43 9.31
C LEU A 68 19.91 -6.86 9.67
N ASP A 69 18.86 -7.03 10.50
CA ASP A 69 18.44 -8.34 11.03
C ASP A 69 17.02 -8.81 10.62
N VAL A 70 16.33 -8.09 9.73
CA VAL A 70 15.00 -8.54 9.27
C VAL A 70 15.14 -9.49 8.08
N ASP A 71 14.59 -10.70 8.22
CA ASP A 71 14.50 -11.73 7.17
C ASP A 71 14.07 -11.11 5.83
N LYS A 72 14.86 -11.35 4.77
CA LYS A 72 14.59 -10.87 3.40
C LYS A 72 13.17 -11.20 2.93
N ASN A 73 12.66 -12.38 3.30
CA ASN A 73 11.30 -12.80 2.98
C ASN A 73 10.25 -11.92 3.69
N SER A 74 10.47 -11.58 4.95
CA SER A 74 9.60 -10.66 5.69
C SER A 74 9.56 -9.27 5.06
N LYS A 75 10.71 -8.74 4.59
CA LYS A 75 10.78 -7.48 3.85
C LYS A 75 10.00 -7.54 2.53
N ALA A 76 10.14 -8.62 1.77
CA ALA A 76 9.41 -8.81 0.52
C ALA A 76 7.89 -8.89 0.73
N MET A 77 7.44 -9.62 1.76
CA MET A 77 6.03 -9.69 2.13
C MET A 77 5.47 -8.31 2.53
N LYS A 78 6.23 -7.54 3.32
CA LYS A 78 5.84 -6.19 3.72
C LYS A 78 5.74 -5.24 2.53
N LYS A 79 6.75 -5.23 1.63
CA LYS A 79 6.69 -4.46 0.36
C LYS A 79 5.44 -4.81 -0.45
N ARG A 80 5.09 -6.10 -0.53
CA ARG A 80 3.88 -6.57 -1.25
C ARG A 80 2.59 -6.04 -0.62
N SER A 81 2.40 -6.22 0.68
CA SER A 81 1.19 -5.74 1.36
C SER A 81 1.07 -4.22 1.30
N THR A 82 2.19 -3.50 1.46
CA THR A 82 2.22 -2.04 1.41
C THR A 82 1.89 -1.51 0.01
N LEU A 83 2.46 -2.10 -1.06
CA LEU A 83 2.15 -1.68 -2.43
C LEU A 83 0.67 -1.91 -2.76
N LYS A 84 0.13 -3.06 -2.33
CA LYS A 84 -1.30 -3.37 -2.48
C LYS A 84 -2.18 -2.37 -1.73
N LEU A 85 -1.83 -2.03 -0.49
CA LEU A 85 -2.56 -1.01 0.27
C LEU A 85 -2.50 0.36 -0.40
N LEU A 86 -1.31 0.82 -0.83
CA LEU A 86 -1.16 2.11 -1.52
C LEU A 86 -2.04 2.20 -2.78
N LEU A 87 -2.12 1.13 -3.56
CA LEU A 87 -2.96 1.10 -4.76
C LEU A 87 -4.47 1.15 -4.42
N GLU A 88 -4.92 0.42 -3.41
CA GLU A 88 -6.32 0.49 -2.97
C GLU A 88 -6.66 1.88 -2.42
N LEU A 89 -5.78 2.47 -1.61
CA LEU A 89 -5.93 3.84 -1.10
C LEU A 89 -5.98 4.87 -2.23
N TYR A 90 -5.28 4.60 -3.33
CA TYR A 90 -5.39 5.42 -4.54
C TYR A 90 -6.76 5.28 -5.21
N PHE A 91 -7.26 4.05 -5.35
CA PHE A 91 -8.58 3.81 -5.94
C PHE A 91 -9.74 4.41 -5.15
N VAL A 92 -9.66 4.41 -3.81
CA VAL A 92 -10.68 5.03 -2.97
C VAL A 92 -10.45 6.53 -2.72
N GLY A 93 -9.47 7.15 -3.39
CA GLY A 93 -9.20 8.60 -3.30
C GLY A 93 -8.57 9.06 -1.99
N VAL A 94 -8.06 8.17 -1.14
CA VAL A 94 -7.32 8.54 0.08
C VAL A 94 -5.98 9.19 -0.28
N THR A 95 -5.41 8.82 -1.43
CA THR A 95 -4.28 9.51 -2.08
C THR A 95 -4.54 9.62 -3.57
N GLU A 96 -4.17 10.73 -4.20
CA GLU A 96 -4.37 10.96 -5.64
C GLU A 96 -3.05 11.09 -6.41
N ASP A 97 -1.92 10.95 -5.72
CA ASP A 97 -0.60 11.12 -6.31
C ASP A 97 -0.09 9.83 -6.97
N SER A 98 -0.35 9.72 -8.28
CA SER A 98 0.15 8.58 -9.08
C SER A 98 1.68 8.52 -9.17
N SER A 99 2.40 9.62 -8.87
CA SER A 99 3.87 9.65 -8.91
C SER A 99 4.51 8.70 -7.89
N ILE A 100 3.78 8.39 -6.81
CA ILE A 100 4.16 7.37 -5.82
C ILE A 100 4.52 6.04 -6.49
N PHE A 101 3.64 5.55 -7.37
CA PHE A 101 3.84 4.27 -8.04
C PHE A 101 4.98 4.35 -9.06
N ILE A 102 5.09 5.46 -9.79
CA ILE A 102 6.19 5.69 -10.73
C ILE A 102 7.54 5.63 -10.02
N ASN A 103 7.66 6.28 -8.86
CA ASN A 103 8.90 6.30 -8.08
C ASN A 103 9.25 4.91 -7.52
N ILE A 104 8.25 4.16 -7.01
CA ILE A 104 8.46 2.77 -6.57
C ILE A 104 8.92 1.89 -7.73
N ILE A 105 8.27 1.98 -8.90
CA ILE A 105 8.65 1.19 -10.08
C ILE A 105 10.08 1.52 -10.49
N LYS A 106 10.43 2.81 -10.59
CA LYS A 106 11.80 3.24 -10.94
C LYS A 106 12.84 2.65 -10.00
N ASP A 107 12.58 2.67 -8.70
CA ASP A 107 13.48 2.09 -7.69
C ASP A 107 13.61 0.58 -7.85
N LEU A 108 12.49 -0.16 -7.91
CA LEU A 108 12.50 -1.62 -8.03
C LEU A 108 13.19 -2.10 -9.32
N THR A 109 13.19 -1.26 -10.36
CA THR A 109 13.87 -1.50 -11.65
C THR A 109 15.24 -0.82 -11.77
N SER A 110 15.77 -0.24 -10.70
CA SER A 110 17.07 0.45 -10.73
C SER A 110 18.20 -0.51 -11.07
N THR A 111 19.25 -0.01 -11.71
CA THR A 111 20.41 -0.84 -12.10
C THR A 111 21.09 -1.50 -10.91
N GLU A 112 21.00 -0.92 -9.71
CA GLU A 112 21.46 -1.52 -8.47
C GLU A 112 20.62 -2.76 -8.09
N ASN A 113 19.29 -2.62 -8.12
CA ASN A 113 18.37 -3.71 -7.80
C ASN A 113 18.43 -4.87 -8.81
N LEU A 114 18.89 -4.63 -10.04
CA LEU A 114 19.02 -5.61 -11.11
C LEU A 114 20.32 -6.44 -11.07
N LYS A 115 21.29 -6.11 -10.21
CA LYS A 115 22.57 -6.84 -10.12
C LYS A 115 22.45 -8.20 -9.43
N ASP A 116 21.56 -8.31 -8.45
CA ASP A 116 21.30 -9.55 -7.72
C ASP A 116 20.10 -10.28 -8.32
N ARG A 117 20.29 -11.52 -8.75
CA ARG A 117 19.27 -12.33 -9.42
C ARG A 117 18.07 -12.58 -8.50
N ASP A 118 18.30 -12.87 -7.22
CA ASP A 118 17.22 -13.23 -6.30
C ASP A 118 16.38 -12.00 -5.93
N ASN A 119 17.03 -10.86 -5.68
CA ASN A 119 16.37 -9.56 -5.52
C ASN A 119 15.58 -9.17 -6.78
N THR A 120 16.16 -9.36 -7.97
CA THR A 120 15.50 -9.08 -9.25
C THR A 120 14.22 -9.91 -9.40
N GLN A 121 14.27 -11.22 -9.12
CA GLN A 121 13.09 -12.09 -9.18
C GLN A 121 12.01 -11.66 -8.18
N THR A 122 12.41 -11.25 -6.98
CA THR A 122 11.50 -10.72 -5.96
C THR A 122 10.81 -9.45 -6.43
N ASN A 123 11.57 -8.49 -6.98
CA ASN A 123 11.05 -7.23 -7.50
C ASN A 123 10.13 -7.45 -8.71
N LEU A 124 10.50 -8.33 -9.64
CA LEU A 124 9.65 -8.69 -10.78
C LEU A 124 8.33 -9.32 -10.33
N THR A 125 8.36 -10.19 -9.32
CA THR A 125 7.14 -10.79 -8.74
C THR A 125 6.25 -9.72 -8.12
N LEU A 126 6.83 -8.75 -7.42
CA LEU A 126 6.10 -7.62 -6.84
C LEU A 126 5.46 -6.74 -7.94
N LEU A 127 6.21 -6.39 -8.97
CA LEU A 127 5.73 -5.60 -10.11
C LEU A 127 4.64 -6.33 -10.90
N ALA A 128 4.77 -7.64 -11.10
CA ALA A 128 3.75 -8.45 -11.75
C ALA A 128 2.44 -8.49 -10.92
N SER A 129 2.54 -8.58 -9.59
CA SER A 129 1.38 -8.50 -8.70
C SER A 129 0.72 -7.11 -8.76
N PHE A 130 1.52 -6.05 -8.77
CA PHE A 130 1.03 -4.68 -8.90
C PHE A 130 0.31 -4.47 -10.23
N ALA A 131 0.91 -4.89 -11.35
CA ALA A 131 0.32 -4.77 -12.68
C ALA A 131 -0.98 -5.57 -12.81
N ARG A 132 -1.09 -6.74 -12.15
CA ARG A 132 -2.34 -7.53 -12.12
C ARG A 132 -3.46 -6.80 -11.40
N GLN A 133 -3.17 -6.16 -10.27
CA GLN A 133 -4.17 -5.42 -9.51
C GLN A 133 -4.54 -4.10 -10.19
N GLY A 134 -3.57 -3.42 -10.82
CA GLY A 134 -3.76 -2.17 -11.54
C GLY A 134 -4.28 -2.32 -12.97
N ARG A 135 -4.74 -3.51 -13.40
CA ARG A 135 -5.11 -3.78 -14.81
C ARG A 135 -6.12 -2.80 -15.37
N VAL A 136 -7.13 -2.45 -14.59
CA VAL A 136 -8.17 -1.48 -14.98
C VAL A 136 -7.56 -0.12 -15.31
N PHE A 137 -6.57 0.33 -14.52
CA PHE A 137 -5.87 1.59 -14.76
C PHE A 137 -4.87 1.51 -15.93
N LEU A 138 -4.23 0.35 -16.11
CA LEU A 138 -3.26 0.11 -17.19
C LEU A 138 -3.92 -0.13 -18.55
N GLY A 139 -5.26 -0.13 -18.64
CA GLY A 139 -6.00 -0.41 -19.87
C GLY A 139 -5.81 -1.84 -20.36
N LEU A 140 -5.47 -2.78 -19.46
CA LEU A 140 -5.26 -4.18 -19.81
C LEU A 140 -6.61 -4.92 -19.84
N PRO A 141 -6.85 -5.81 -20.82
CA PRO A 141 -8.11 -6.53 -20.93
C PRO A 141 -8.36 -7.43 -19.71
N LEU A 142 -9.60 -7.44 -19.22
CA LEU A 142 -10.04 -8.34 -18.16
C LEU A 142 -9.96 -9.78 -18.67
N SER A 143 -9.20 -10.64 -17.98
CA SER A 143 -9.26 -12.09 -18.21
C SER A 143 -10.61 -12.60 -17.70
N GLY A 144 -11.36 -13.33 -18.53
CA GLY A 144 -12.80 -13.60 -18.40
C GLY A 144 -13.32 -14.43 -17.19
N GLN A 145 -12.64 -14.41 -16.04
CA GLN A 145 -13.12 -15.05 -14.80
C GLN A 145 -13.42 -14.08 -13.64
N GLU A 146 -13.16 -12.78 -13.79
CA GLU A 146 -13.24 -11.82 -12.65
C GLU A 146 -14.41 -10.82 -12.76
N THR A 147 -15.36 -11.04 -13.68
CA THR A 147 -16.52 -10.16 -13.91
C THR A 147 -17.55 -10.15 -12.77
N GLN A 148 -17.36 -10.95 -11.71
CA GLN A 148 -18.40 -11.19 -10.70
C GLN A 148 -18.23 -10.39 -9.39
N GLU A 149 -17.09 -9.75 -9.14
CA GLU A 149 -16.85 -9.01 -7.89
C GLU A 149 -17.01 -7.48 -8.02
N GLU A 150 -17.01 -6.92 -9.24
CA GLU A 150 -17.09 -5.46 -9.46
C GLU A 150 -18.47 -4.85 -9.14
N GLU A 151 -19.56 -5.62 -9.20
CA GLU A 151 -20.92 -5.10 -8.90
C GLU A 151 -21.09 -4.70 -7.42
N SER A 152 -20.21 -5.15 -6.52
CA SER A 152 -20.31 -4.83 -5.09
C SER A 152 -19.73 -3.45 -4.73
N LEU A 153 -18.89 -2.86 -5.58
CA LEU A 153 -18.21 -1.58 -5.29
C LEU A 153 -19.06 -0.36 -5.62
N LEU A 154 -20.12 -0.50 -6.44
CA LEU A 154 -21.01 0.60 -6.77
C LEU A 154 -22.02 0.94 -5.65
N TYR A 155 -22.10 0.12 -4.59
CA TYR A 155 -23.09 0.28 -3.51
C TYR A 155 -22.55 0.91 -2.22
N ILE A 156 -21.27 1.32 -2.18
CA ILE A 156 -20.63 1.92 -0.99
C ILE A 156 -19.96 3.27 -1.29
N LEU A 157 -20.49 4.00 -2.28
CA LEU A 157 -20.34 5.46 -2.40
C LEU A 157 -21.72 6.09 -2.22
#